data_AF-A0A7X5N505-F1
#
_entry.id   AF-A0A7X5N505-F1
#
_cell.length_a   1.000
_cell.length_b   1.000
_cell.length_c   1.000
_cell.angle_alpha   90.00
_cell.angle_beta   90.00
_cell.angle_gamma   90.00
#
_symmetry.space_group_name_H-M   'P 1'
#
loop_
_entity.id
_entity.type
_entity.pdbx_description
1 polymer ?
#
loop_
_entity_poly.entity_id
_entity_poly.type
_entity_poly.pdbx_seq_one_letter_code
_entity_poly.pdbx_strand_id
1 'polypeptide(L)' 'SMLPLLAEAIATRGVQVLLLQGARTPAELLYGDDFRAFADAHPQFRYMPCFSRELPEQPHADVRHGYVQQQLAECAPD' A
#
# COMPACT_ATOMS: atom_id res chain seq x y z
N SER A 1 -10.34 9.94 7.13
CA SER A 1 -9.32 9.23 6.34
C SER A 1 -7.94 9.78 6.67
N MET A 2 -6.90 8.94 6.63
CA MET A 2 -5.50 9.34 6.91
C MET A 2 -4.80 10.00 5.72
N LEU A 3 -5.35 9.86 4.51
CA LEU A 3 -4.71 10.27 3.25
C LEU A 3 -4.39 11.78 3.17
N PRO A 4 -5.27 12.72 3.63
CA PRO A 4 -4.93 14.14 3.58
C PRO A 4 -3.68 14.51 4.40
N LEU A 5 -3.49 13.86 5.55
CA LEU A 5 -2.33 14.09 6.41
C LEU A 5 -1.04 13.54 5.78
N LEU A 6 -1.12 12.42 5.06
CA LEU A 6 0.01 11.87 4.32
C LEU A 6 0.37 12.76 3.13
N ALA A 7 -0.63 13.29 2.40
CA ALA A 7 -0.40 14.23 1.30
C ALA A 7 0.32 15.50 1.79
N GLU A 8 -0.13 16.06 2.93
CA GLU A 8 0.54 17.21 3.55
C GLU A 8 1.98 16.88 3.97
N ALA A 9 2.21 15.73 4.60
CA ALA A 9 3.55 15.31 5.00
C ALA A 9 4.48 15.13 3.78
N ILE A 10 4.01 14.49 2.71
CA ILE A 10 4.75 14.33 1.45
C ILE A 10 5.11 15.71 0.88
N ALA A 11 4.15 16.63 0.80
CA ALA A 11 4.35 17.94 0.19
C ALA A 11 5.26 18.86 1.02
N THR A 12 5.15 18.83 2.34
CA THR A 12 5.82 19.79 3.23
C THR A 12 7.15 19.28 3.77
N ARG A 13 7.31 17.96 3.89
CA ARG A 13 8.52 17.35 4.47
C ARG A 13 9.33 16.55 3.46
N GLY A 14 8.80 16.33 2.24
CA GLY A 14 9.50 15.60 1.19
C GLY A 14 9.71 14.11 1.50
N VAL A 15 8.86 13.52 2.35
CA VAL A 15 8.99 12.11 2.75
C VAL A 15 8.44 11.16 1.69
N GLN A 16 9.03 9.96 1.62
CA GLN A 16 8.43 8.81 0.96
C GLN A 16 7.57 8.00 1.94
N VAL A 17 6.46 7.46 1.47
CA VAL A 17 5.53 6.68 2.29
C VAL A 17 5.23 5.36 1.61
N LEU A 18 5.47 4.26 2.32
CA LEU A 18 5.03 2.93 1.92
C LEU A 18 3.95 2.43 2.87
N LEU A 19 2.78 2.12 2.34
CA LEU A 19 1.69 1.49 3.08
C LEU A 19 1.63 -0.02 2.77
N LEU A 20 2.00 -0.85 3.74
CA LEU A 20 1.72 -2.29 3.72
C LEU A 20 0.39 -2.56 4.42
N GLN A 21 -0.52 -3.27 3.74
CA GLN A 21 -1.82 -3.64 4.31
C GLN A 21 -2.05 -5.14 4.20
N GLY A 22 -2.15 -5.82 5.35
CA GLY A 22 -2.42 -7.25 5.41
C GLY A 22 -3.92 -7.56 5.40
N ALA A 23 -4.34 -8.50 4.55
CA ALA A 23 -5.69 -9.08 4.57
C ALA A 23 -5.62 -10.59 4.26
N ARG A 24 -6.71 -11.34 4.48
CA ARG A 24 -6.74 -12.76 4.07
C ARG A 24 -6.99 -12.89 2.57
N THR A 25 -7.94 -12.11 2.06
CA THR A 25 -8.38 -12.09 0.67
C THR A 25 -8.63 -10.64 0.21
N PRO A 26 -8.76 -10.38 -1.11
CA PRO A 26 -9.06 -9.05 -1.63
C PRO A 26 -10.35 -8.44 -1.08
N ALA A 27 -11.39 -9.27 -0.87
CA ALA A 27 -12.70 -8.82 -0.39
C ALA A 27 -12.70 -8.26 1.04
N GLU A 28 -11.69 -8.59 1.84
CA GLU A 28 -11.55 -8.11 3.22
C GLU A 28 -10.83 -6.77 3.31
N LEU A 29 -10.32 -6.27 2.18
CA LEU A 29 -9.43 -5.13 2.17
C LEU A 29 -10.23 -3.83 2.23
N LEU A 30 -10.04 -3.08 3.32
CA LEU A 30 -10.69 -1.79 3.51
C LEU A 30 -9.92 -0.70 2.77
N TYR A 31 -10.67 0.17 2.08
CA TYR A 31 -10.16 1.36 1.39
C TYR A 31 -9.11 1.08 0.29
N GLY A 32 -9.11 -0.12 -0.29
CA GLY A 32 -8.14 -0.51 -1.32
C GLY A 32 -8.13 0.42 -2.53
N ASP A 33 -9.31 0.76 -3.02
CA ASP A 33 -9.47 1.66 -4.16
C ASP A 33 -8.98 3.07 -3.85
N ASP A 34 -9.28 3.58 -2.64
CA ASP A 34 -8.81 4.89 -2.18
C ASP A 34 -7.27 4.93 -2.09
N PHE A 35 -6.65 3.88 -1.55
CA PHE A 35 -5.20 3.80 -1.46
C PHE A 35 -4.53 3.65 -2.83
N ARG A 36 -5.15 2.92 -3.76
CA ARG A 36 -4.66 2.79 -5.13
C ARG A 36 -4.74 4.12 -5.87
N ALA A 37 -5.90 4.79 -5.82
CA ALA A 37 -6.08 6.11 -6.42
C ALA A 37 -5.09 7.13 -5.85
N PHE A 38 -4.83 7.07 -4.54
CA PHE A 38 -3.83 7.93 -3.90
C PHE A 38 -2.40 7.62 -4.37
N ALA A 39 -2.04 6.34 -4.51
CA ALA A 39 -0.74 5.94 -5.06
C ALA A 39 -0.56 6.34 -6.53
N ASP A 40 -1.63 6.40 -7.32
CA ASP A 40 -1.58 6.91 -8.70
C ASP A 40 -1.37 8.43 -8.74
N ALA A 41 -1.90 9.16 -7.76
CA ALA A 41 -1.79 10.62 -7.67
C ALA A 41 -0.48 11.11 -7.03
N HIS A 42 0.18 10.28 -6.21
CA HIS A 42 1.35 10.66 -5.42
C HIS A 42 2.50 9.67 -5.64
N PRO A 43 3.47 9.97 -6.53
CA PRO A 43 4.61 9.08 -6.80
C PRO A 43 5.47 8.73 -5.59
N GLN A 44 5.50 9.59 -4.56
CA GLN A 44 6.18 9.32 -3.28
C GLN A 44 5.41 8.38 -2.35
N PHE A 45 4.18 8.01 -2.70
CA PHE A 45 3.37 7.06 -1.96
C PHE A 45 3.26 5.74 -2.72
N ARG A 46 3.64 4.65 -2.07
CA ARG A 46 3.50 3.29 -2.60
C ARG A 46 2.51 2.50 -1.74
N TYR A 47 1.62 1.77 -2.40
CA TYR A 47 0.64 0.91 -1.74
C TYR A 47 0.89 -0.57 -2.05
N MET A 48 1.09 -1.37 -1.00
CA MET A 48 1.46 -2.78 -1.07
C MET A 48 0.47 -3.66 -0.29
N PRO A 49 -0.66 -4.07 -0.91
CA PRO A 49 -1.58 -5.02 -0.30
C PRO A 49 -0.94 -6.42 -0.23
N CYS A 50 -1.03 -7.05 0.94
CA CYS A 50 -0.46 -8.35 1.25
C CYS A 50 -1.58 -9.34 1.60
N PHE A 51 -1.81 -10.34 0.76
CA PHE A 51 -2.86 -11.34 0.96
C PHE A 51 -2.31 -12.69 1.40
N SER A 52 -2.80 -13.20 2.53
CA SER A 52 -2.28 -14.45 3.12
C SER A 52 -2.95 -15.74 2.62
N ARG A 53 -4.06 -15.66 1.87
CA ARG A 53 -4.80 -16.84 1.38
C ARG A 53 -5.09 -16.81 -0.10
N GLU A 54 -5.64 -15.71 -0.60
CA GLU A 54 -6.11 -15.59 -1.97
C GLU A 54 -5.57 -14.30 -2.61
N LEU A 55 -5.07 -14.41 -3.83
CA LEU A 55 -4.69 -13.27 -4.66
C LEU A 55 -5.82 -12.92 -5.64
N PRO A 56 -5.97 -11.65 -6.03
CA PRO A 56 -6.89 -11.30 -7.12
C PRO A 56 -6.44 -11.96 -8.43
N GLU A 57 -7.39 -12.22 -9.33
CA GLU A 57 -7.11 -12.85 -10.64
C GLU A 57 -6.09 -12.05 -11.47
N GLN A 58 -6.12 -10.72 -11.36
CA GLN A 58 -5.23 -9.79 -12.05
C GLN A 58 -4.54 -8.88 -11.02
N PRO A 59 -3.47 -9.34 -10.36
CA PRO A 59 -2.80 -8.57 -9.33
C PRO A 59 -2.04 -7.39 -9.93
N HIS A 60 -2.16 -6.22 -9.29
CA HIS A 60 -1.23 -5.12 -9.51
C HIS A 60 0.21 -5.55 -9.14
N ALA A 61 1.22 -4.95 -9.76
CA ALA A 61 2.64 -5.30 -9.53
C ALA A 61 3.11 -5.16 -8.07
N ASP A 62 2.42 -4.34 -7.29
CA ASP A 62 2.68 -4.16 -5.85
C ASP A 62 1.90 -5.11 -4.93
N VAL A 63 1.01 -5.95 -5.47
CA VAL A 63 0.35 -7.00 -4.66
C VAL A 63 1.40 -8.01 -4.21
N ARG A 64 1.30 -8.45 -2.96
CA ARG A 64 2.16 -9.49 -2.39
C ARG A 64 1.32 -10.62 -1.79
N HIS A 65 1.84 -11.84 -1.91
CA HIS A 65 1.32 -12.99 -1.19
C HIS A 65 2.05 -13.15 0.14
N GLY A 66 1.33 -13.50 1.20
CA GLY A 66 1.88 -13.69 2.55
C GLY A 66 1.61 -12.51 3.47
N TYR A 67 2.34 -12.46 4.58
CA TYR A 67 2.10 -11.52 5.67
C TYR A 67 3.01 -10.28 5.60
N VAL A 68 2.53 -9.12 6.05
CA VAL A 68 3.26 -7.85 5.97
C VAL A 68 4.67 -7.90 6.56
N GLN A 69 4.91 -8.67 7.63
CA GLN A 69 6.24 -8.79 8.24
C GLN A 69 7.27 -9.48 7.35
N GLN A 70 6.83 -10.34 6.43
CA GLN A 70 7.71 -11.00 5.46
C GLN A 70 8.14 -10.00 4.38
N GLN A 71 7.24 -9.09 3.99
CA GLN A 71 7.48 -8.07 2.97
C GLN A 71 8.23 -6.86 3.51
N LEU A 72 8.02 -6.52 4.79
CA LEU A 72 8.63 -5.36 5.43
C LEU A 72 10.16 -5.36 5.32
N ALA A 73 10.79 -6.55 5.40
CA ALA A 73 12.25 -6.69 5.30
C ALA A 73 12.80 -6.27 3.92
N GLU A 74 11.98 -6.31 2.87
CA GLU A 74 12.36 -5.93 1.50
C GLU A 74 12.13 -4.44 1.22
N CYS A 75 11.56 -3.71 2.18
CA CYS A 75 11.13 -2.33 2.00
C CYS A 75 12.22 -1.36 2.46
N ALA A 76 12.77 -0.61 1.50
CA ALA A 76 13.71 0.48 1.75
C ALA A 76 13.26 1.73 0.99
N PRO A 77 12.30 2.51 1.53
CA PRO A 77 12.03 3.85 1.00
C PRO A 77 13.27 4.75 1.21
N ASP A 78 13.56 5.62 0.25
CA ASP A 78 14.70 6.55 0.30
C ASP A 78 14.46 7.73 1.26
#